data_AF-A0A6I3SJL4-F1
#
_entry.id   AF-A0A6I3SJL4-F1
#
_cell.length_a   1.000
_cell.length_b   1.000
_cell.length_c   1.000
_cell.angle_alpha   90.00
_cell.angle_beta   90.00
_cell.angle_gamma   90.00
#
_symmetry.space_group_name_H-M   'P 1'
#
loop_
_entity.id
_entity.type
_entity.pdbx_description
1 polymer ?
#
loop_
_entity_poly.entity_id
_entity_poly.type
_entity_poly.pdbx_seq_one_letter_code
_entity_poly.pdbx_strand_id
1 'polypeptide(L)'
;MKSLLMEFSGIINTIHDAILKFHGVGKHLSDTELHFWIIGFAGICIFLVVNSLFKYLAQWGLATVSFFFTTFFVIVMAVAIEVEQKITGRGNMETTDVIAGIAGYLVLFAVYMALVVVFRTIIGLIRKRDKREKDRNNDKEKYV
;
A
#
# COMPACT_ATOMS: atom_id res chain seq x y z
N MET A 1 -0.75 -21.85 19.62
CA MET A 1 -1.13 -20.75 18.71
C MET A 1 -0.43 -21.02 17.39
N LYS A 2 -1.11 -21.71 16.46
CA LYS A 2 -0.57 -22.01 15.13
C LYS A 2 -0.41 -20.67 14.43
N SER A 3 0.81 -20.31 14.03
CA SER A 3 1.09 -19.01 13.45
C SER A 3 0.30 -18.85 12.15
N LEU A 4 -0.31 -17.67 11.92
CA LEU A 4 -1.03 -17.33 10.68
C LEU A 4 -0.23 -17.71 9.42
N LEU A 5 1.10 -17.67 9.51
CA LEU A 5 2.00 -18.19 8.47
C LEU A 5 1.81 -19.66 8.12
N MET A 6 1.60 -20.55 9.09
CA MET A 6 1.35 -21.97 8.82
C MET A 6 0.03 -22.18 8.09
N GLU A 7 -1.00 -21.38 8.39
CA GLU A 7 -2.26 -21.40 7.66
C GLU A 7 -2.10 -20.87 6.23
N PHE A 8 -1.42 -19.73 6.07
CA PHE A 8 -1.09 -19.19 4.75
C PHE A 8 -0.23 -20.17 3.91
N SER A 9 0.77 -20.79 4.51
CA SER A 9 1.62 -21.79 3.87
C SER A 9 0.83 -23.03 3.45
N GLY A 10 -0.12 -23.49 4.28
CA GLY A 10 -1.01 -24.60 3.93
C GLY A 10 -1.90 -24.30 2.73
N ILE A 11 -2.43 -23.07 2.64
CA ILE A 11 -3.24 -22.62 1.50
C ILE A 11 -2.39 -22.59 0.22
N ILE A 12 -1.19 -22.02 0.28
CA ILE A 12 -0.26 -21.94 -0.86
C ILE A 12 0.11 -23.35 -1.35
N ASN A 13 0.46 -24.26 -0.45
CA ASN A 13 0.80 -25.64 -0.80
C ASN A 13 -0.38 -26.38 -1.45
N THR A 14 -1.60 -26.17 -0.95
CA THR A 14 -2.81 -26.78 -1.53
C THR A 14 -3.07 -26.30 -2.96
N ILE A 15 -2.87 -25.00 -3.21
CA ILE A 15 -3.00 -24.42 -4.55
C ILE A 15 -1.91 -24.99 -5.48
N HIS A 16 -0.68 -25.06 -5.01
CA HIS A 16 0.45 -25.63 -5.76
C HIS A 16 0.18 -27.08 -6.18
N ASP A 17 -0.29 -27.91 -5.24
CA ASP A 17 -0.59 -29.32 -5.50
C ASP A 17 -1.81 -29.50 -6.43
N ALA A 18 -2.80 -28.60 -6.35
CA ALA A 18 -3.95 -28.60 -7.25
C ALA A 18 -3.55 -28.29 -8.71
N ILE A 19 -2.62 -27.35 -8.90
CA ILE A 19 -2.12 -26.98 -10.24
C ILE A 19 -1.29 -28.12 -10.85
N LEU A 20 -0.46 -28.78 -10.06
CA LEU A 20 0.30 -29.96 -10.49
C LEU A 20 -0.62 -31.12 -10.92
N LYS A 21 -1.72 -31.36 -10.18
CA LYS A 21 -2.71 -32.39 -10.53
C LYS A 21 -3.49 -32.05 -11.81
N PHE A 22 -3.76 -30.78 -12.07
CA PHE A 22 -4.48 -30.34 -13.28
C PHE A 22 -3.65 -30.52 -14.56
N HIS A 23 -2.31 -30.57 -14.46
CA HIS A 23 -1.39 -30.73 -15.61
C HIS A 23 -0.99 -32.18 -15.95
N GLY A 24 -1.67 -33.19 -15.38
CA GLY A 24 -1.35 -34.58 -15.68
C GLY A 24 -1.63 -34.97 -17.14
N VAL A 25 -0.54 -35.24 -17.90
CA VAL A 25 -0.35 -36.21 -19.02
C VAL A 25 0.36 -35.58 -20.24
N GLY A 26 1.67 -35.85 -20.39
CA GLY A 26 2.33 -35.92 -21.71
C GLY A 26 3.59 -35.08 -21.94
N LYS A 27 3.71 -33.90 -21.33
CA LYS A 27 4.95 -33.09 -21.34
C LYS A 27 5.06 -32.38 -19.98
N HIS A 28 6.02 -32.80 -19.17
CA HIS A 28 6.36 -32.07 -17.96
C HIS A 28 6.97 -30.73 -18.38
N LEU A 29 6.21 -29.64 -18.20
CA LEU A 29 6.80 -28.30 -18.20
C LEU A 29 7.87 -28.27 -17.12
N SER A 30 9.01 -27.65 -17.39
CA SER A 30 9.98 -27.36 -16.34
C SER A 30 9.36 -26.44 -15.29
N ASP A 31 9.82 -26.53 -14.04
CA ASP A 31 9.35 -25.65 -12.96
C ASP A 31 9.42 -24.17 -13.38
N THR A 32 10.44 -23.78 -14.15
CA THR A 32 10.59 -22.44 -14.73
C THR A 32 9.47 -22.07 -15.69
N GLU A 33 9.11 -22.95 -16.63
CA GLU A 33 8.04 -22.72 -17.59
C GLU A 33 6.67 -22.68 -16.90
N LEU A 34 6.47 -23.53 -15.89
CA LEU A 34 5.25 -23.53 -15.10
C LEU A 34 5.10 -22.22 -14.32
N HIS A 35 6.17 -21.75 -13.66
CA HIS A 35 6.18 -20.45 -12.96
C HIS A 35 5.91 -19.28 -13.91
N PHE A 36 6.47 -19.30 -15.12
CA PHE A 36 6.23 -18.25 -16.11
C PHE A 36 4.73 -18.08 -16.38
N TRP A 37 4.02 -19.18 -16.67
CA TRP A 37 2.59 -19.11 -16.98
C TRP A 37 1.74 -18.81 -15.74
N ILE A 38 1.99 -19.47 -14.61
CA ILE A 38 1.21 -19.25 -13.38
C ILE A 38 1.37 -17.80 -12.90
N ILE A 39 2.60 -17.30 -12.77
CA ILE A 39 2.86 -15.94 -12.30
C ILE A 39 2.39 -14.93 -13.33
N GLY A 40 2.58 -15.20 -14.63
CA GLY A 40 2.12 -14.31 -15.71
C GLY A 40 0.61 -14.12 -15.69
N PHE A 41 -0.17 -15.21 -15.67
CA PHE A 41 -1.64 -15.12 -15.62
C PHE A 41 -2.13 -14.55 -14.29
N ALA A 42 -1.59 -15.00 -13.15
CA ALA A 42 -1.94 -14.43 -11.85
C ALA A 42 -1.65 -12.93 -11.80
N GLY A 43 -0.52 -12.49 -12.36
CA GLY A 43 -0.11 -11.09 -12.44
C GLY A 43 -1.09 -10.22 -13.21
N ILE A 44 -1.59 -10.68 -14.36
CA ILE A 44 -2.62 -9.96 -15.12
C ILE A 44 -3.95 -9.90 -14.36
N CYS A 45 -4.38 -11.01 -13.73
CA CYS A 45 -5.59 -11.02 -12.91
C CYS A 45 -5.49 -10.04 -11.73
N ILE A 46 -4.37 -10.06 -11.00
CA ILE A 46 -4.09 -9.13 -9.90
C ILE A 46 -4.06 -7.70 -10.41
N PHE A 47 -3.39 -7.44 -11.54
CA PHE A 47 -3.34 -6.11 -12.14
C PHE A 47 -4.74 -5.57 -12.43
N LEU A 48 -5.64 -6.37 -13.01
CA LEU A 48 -7.02 -5.93 -13.31
C LEU A 48 -7.79 -5.54 -12.04
N VAL A 49 -7.65 -6.32 -10.97
CA VAL A 49 -8.27 -6.05 -9.67
C VAL A 49 -7.68 -4.79 -9.05
N VAL A 50 -6.35 -4.70 -8.95
CA VAL A 50 -5.64 -3.58 -8.34
C VAL A 50 -5.89 -2.29 -9.12
N ASN A 51 -5.87 -2.33 -10.45
CA ASN A 51 -6.18 -1.17 -11.30
C ASN A 51 -7.62 -0.67 -11.08
N SER A 52 -8.58 -1.59 -10.96
CA SER A 52 -9.97 -1.24 -10.67
C SER A 52 -10.12 -0.62 -9.27
N LEU A 53 -9.45 -1.21 -8.27
CA LEU A 53 -9.39 -0.68 -6.91
C LEU A 53 -8.74 0.72 -6.86
N PHE A 54 -7.64 0.93 -7.58
CA PHE A 54 -6.95 2.23 -7.60
C PHE A 54 -7.77 3.30 -8.29
N LYS A 55 -8.48 2.96 -9.37
CA LYS A 55 -9.43 3.89 -10.01
C LYS A 55 -10.54 4.30 -9.04
N TYR A 56 -11.06 3.35 -8.26
CA TYR A 56 -12.06 3.63 -7.23
C TYR A 56 -11.50 4.55 -6.13
N LEU A 57 -10.34 4.21 -5.56
CA LEU A 57 -9.69 5.01 -4.51
C LEU A 57 -9.27 6.40 -5.00
N ALA A 58 -8.88 6.54 -6.26
CA ALA A 58 -8.47 7.81 -6.87
C ALA A 58 -9.60 8.85 -6.89
N GLN A 59 -10.87 8.44 -6.77
CA GLN A 59 -12.01 9.35 -6.63
C GLN A 59 -11.90 10.21 -5.36
N TRP A 60 -11.22 9.71 -4.33
CA TRP A 60 -10.96 10.43 -3.07
C TRP A 60 -9.60 11.16 -3.07
N GLY A 61 -8.91 11.17 -4.21
CA GLY A 61 -7.64 11.85 -4.41
C GLY A 61 -6.43 10.91 -4.40
N LEU A 62 -5.34 11.38 -5.02
CA LEU A 62 -4.09 10.62 -5.15
C LEU A 62 -3.51 10.18 -3.80
N ALA A 63 -3.63 11.03 -2.76
CA ALA A 63 -3.15 10.73 -1.42
C ALA A 63 -3.80 9.47 -0.83
N THR A 64 -5.06 9.19 -1.16
CA THR A 64 -5.78 8.01 -0.70
C THR A 64 -5.25 6.74 -1.34
N VAL A 65 -4.99 6.77 -2.65
CA VAL A 65 -4.32 5.66 -3.37
C VAL A 65 -2.94 5.40 -2.77
N SER A 66 -2.16 6.46 -2.56
CA SER A 66 -0.83 6.37 -1.95
C SER A 66 -0.88 5.80 -0.53
N PHE A 67 -1.88 6.18 0.28
CA PHE A 67 -2.05 5.66 1.63
C PHE A 67 -2.28 4.14 1.63
N PHE A 68 -3.24 3.64 0.86
CA PHE A 68 -3.51 2.20 0.81
C PHE A 68 -2.36 1.40 0.20
N PHE A 69 -1.72 1.93 -0.85
CA PHE A 69 -0.56 1.29 -1.47
C PHE A 69 0.62 1.18 -0.50
N THR A 70 0.93 2.27 0.21
CA THR A 70 2.02 2.26 1.20
C THR A 70 1.66 1.42 2.44
N THR A 71 0.40 1.41 2.87
CA THR A 71 -0.07 0.52 3.95
C THR A 71 0.15 -0.95 3.59
N PHE A 72 -0.22 -1.36 2.38
CA PHE A 72 0.03 -2.72 1.89
C PHE A 72 1.52 -3.07 1.93
N PHE A 73 2.37 -2.15 1.44
CA PHE A 73 3.82 -2.36 1.42
C PHE A 73 4.41 -2.46 2.83
N VAL A 74 3.94 -1.63 3.78
CA VAL A 74 4.36 -1.70 5.20
C VAL A 74 4.01 -3.05 5.81
N ILE A 75 2.81 -3.58 5.55
CA ILE A 75 2.40 -4.91 6.04
C ILE A 75 3.35 -5.99 5.51
N VAL A 76 3.58 -6.01 4.19
CA VAL A 76 4.48 -6.98 3.56
C VAL A 76 5.90 -6.87 4.12
N MET A 77 6.41 -5.64 4.28
CA MET A 77 7.74 -5.38 4.84
C MET A 77 7.86 -5.85 6.28
N ALA A 78 6.88 -5.53 7.14
CA ALA A 78 6.87 -5.94 8.53
C ALA A 78 6.89 -7.47 8.66
N VAL A 79 6.04 -8.18 7.91
CA VAL A 79 6.05 -9.65 7.88
C VAL A 79 7.39 -10.20 7.34
N ALA A 80 7.95 -9.59 6.30
CA ALA A 80 9.22 -10.02 5.73
C ALA A 80 10.38 -9.91 6.74
N ILE A 81 10.43 -8.81 7.50
CA ILE A 81 11.42 -8.60 8.57
C ILE A 81 11.27 -9.66 9.66
N GLU A 82 10.05 -9.96 10.10
CA GLU A 82 9.80 -11.01 11.10
C GLU A 82 10.25 -12.41 10.62
N VAL A 83 9.99 -12.73 9.36
CA VAL A 83 10.45 -13.99 8.75
C VAL A 83 11.97 -14.04 8.69
N GLU A 84 12.62 -12.95 8.27
CA GLU A 84 14.08 -12.86 8.23
C GLU A 84 14.70 -13.00 9.63
N GLN A 85 14.13 -12.34 10.64
CA GLN A 85 14.59 -12.44 12.03
C GLN A 85 14.47 -13.85 12.57
N LYS A 86 13.40 -14.57 12.21
CA LYS A 86 13.21 -15.98 12.59
C LYS A 86 14.24 -16.89 11.94
N ILE A 87 14.58 -16.66 10.67
CA ILE A 87 15.57 -17.45 9.92
C ILE A 87 17.00 -17.17 10.43
N THR A 88 17.31 -15.91 10.74
CA THR A 88 18.64 -15.49 11.20
C THR A 88 18.86 -15.70 12.70
N GLY A 89 17.83 -16.12 13.44
CA GLY A 89 17.90 -16.35 14.88
C GLY A 89 18.03 -15.07 15.72
N ARG A 90 17.79 -13.89 15.13
CA ARG A 90 17.91 -12.58 15.80
C ARG A 90 16.65 -12.19 16.60
N GLY A 91 15.54 -12.88 16.35
CA GLY A 91 14.26 -12.65 17.01
C GLY A 91 13.35 -13.85 16.88
N ASN A 92 12.29 -13.86 17.68
CA ASN A 92 11.19 -14.79 17.46
C ASN A 92 10.20 -14.14 16.51
N MET A 93 9.50 -14.93 15.71
CA MET A 93 8.46 -14.37 14.85
C MET A 93 7.24 -14.02 15.70
N GLU A 94 6.98 -12.73 15.89
CA GLU A 94 5.86 -12.25 16.71
C GLU A 94 4.88 -11.42 15.88
N THR A 95 3.62 -11.83 15.88
CA THR A 95 2.56 -11.06 15.20
C THR A 95 2.37 -9.68 15.83
N THR A 96 2.73 -9.52 17.11
CA THR A 96 2.69 -8.26 17.83
C THR A 96 3.61 -7.21 17.21
N ASP A 97 4.78 -7.61 16.71
CA ASP A 97 5.75 -6.71 16.09
C ASP A 97 5.28 -6.23 14.72
N VAL A 98 4.60 -7.10 13.95
CA VAL A 98 3.89 -6.69 12.72
C VAL A 98 2.80 -5.66 13.04
N ILE A 99 1.98 -5.92 14.05
CA ILE A 99 0.90 -4.99 14.47
C ILE A 99 1.49 -3.66 14.92
N ALA A 100 2.59 -3.67 15.69
CA ALA A 100 3.30 -2.48 16.13
C ALA A 100 3.85 -1.68 14.93
N GLY A 101 4.43 -2.34 13.93
CA GLY A 101 4.89 -1.70 12.70
C GLY A 101 3.77 -1.00 11.93
N ILE A 102 2.61 -1.66 11.79
CA ILE A 102 1.42 -1.07 11.16
C ILE A 102 0.91 0.12 11.97
N ALA A 103 0.81 -0.02 13.30
CA ALA A 103 0.36 1.06 14.18
C ALA A 103 1.28 2.28 14.11
N GLY A 104 2.60 2.07 14.11
CA GLY A 104 3.59 3.13 13.96
C GLY A 104 3.43 3.91 12.65
N TYR A 105 3.23 3.21 11.53
CA TYR A 105 2.93 3.85 10.25
C TYR A 105 1.65 4.70 10.32
N LEU A 106 0.56 4.18 10.88
CA LEU A 106 -0.71 4.91 10.98
C LEU A 106 -0.60 6.17 11.83
N VAL A 107 0.11 6.11 12.97
CA VAL A 107 0.35 7.27 13.83
C VAL A 107 1.17 8.33 13.10
N LEU A 108 2.27 7.96 12.45
CA LEU A 108 3.10 8.91 11.70
C LEU A 108 2.37 9.51 10.49
N PHE A 109 1.53 8.71 9.82
CA PHE A 109 0.68 9.20 8.74
C PHE A 109 -0.35 10.23 9.24
N ALA A 110 -0.94 10.02 10.41
CA ALA A 110 -1.85 10.99 11.04
C ALA A 110 -1.13 12.31 11.35
N VAL A 111 0.11 12.26 11.84
CA VAL A 111 0.95 13.45 12.04
C VAL A 111 1.21 14.17 10.72
N TYR A 112 1.56 13.45 9.65
CA TYR A 112 1.72 14.02 8.32
C TYR A 112 0.44 14.73 7.84
N MET A 113 -0.72 14.10 7.98
CA MET A 113 -2.01 14.69 7.60
C MET A 113 -2.30 15.97 8.38
N ALA A 114 -2.03 15.99 9.69
CA ALA A 114 -2.17 17.18 10.51
C ALA A 114 -1.29 18.33 10.00
N LEU A 115 -0.02 18.06 9.67
CA LEU A 115 0.89 19.05 9.10
C LEU A 115 0.36 19.60 7.77
N VAL A 116 -0.10 18.74 6.86
CA VAL A 116 -0.66 19.16 5.56
C VAL A 116 -1.84 20.12 5.73
N VAL A 117 -2.74 19.83 6.68
CA VAL A 117 -3.90 20.69 6.97
C VAL A 117 -3.46 22.06 7.51
N VAL A 118 -2.51 22.08 8.46
CA VAL A 118 -1.96 23.32 9.02
C VAL A 118 -1.30 24.16 7.93
N PHE A 119 -0.41 23.58 7.12
CA PHE A 119 0.27 24.28 6.03
C PHE A 119 -0.71 24.87 5.01
N ARG A 120 -1.72 24.09 4.57
CA ARG A 120 -2.74 24.57 3.62
C ARG A 120 -3.57 25.71 4.21
N THR A 121 -3.88 25.65 5.49
CA THR A 121 -4.64 26.70 6.19
C THR A 121 -3.83 28.00 6.23
N ILE A 122 -2.56 27.94 6.62
CA ILE A 122 -1.67 29.11 6.69
C ILE A 122 -1.51 29.76 5.31
N ILE A 123 -1.18 28.97 4.28
CA ILE A 123 -1.03 29.48 2.91
C ILE A 123 -2.34 30.08 2.39
N GLY A 124 -3.48 29.46 2.70
CA GLY A 124 -4.79 29.96 2.35
C GLY A 124 -5.10 31.33 2.97
N LEU A 125 -4.70 31.55 4.22
CA LEU A 125 -4.86 32.83 4.90
C LEU A 125 -3.97 33.93 4.30
N ILE A 126 -2.70 33.61 4.01
CA ILE A 126 -1.76 34.56 3.38
C ILE A 126 -2.29 35.00 2.01
N ARG A 127 -2.68 34.05 1.15
CA ARG A 127 -3.22 34.35 -0.18
C ARG A 127 -4.51 35.19 -0.15
N LYS A 128 -5.38 34.96 0.85
CA LYS A 128 -6.59 35.77 1.04
C LYS A 128 -6.26 37.21 1.44
N ARG A 129 -5.23 37.40 2.27
CA ARG A 129 -4.76 38.74 2.68
C ARG A 129 -4.23 39.51 1.46
N ASP A 130 -3.37 38.90 0.66
CA ASP A 130 -2.76 39.56 -0.51
C ASP A 130 -3.80 39.94 -1.57
N LYS A 131 -4.83 39.11 -1.80
CA LYS A 131 -5.95 39.47 -2.69
C LYS A 131 -6.73 40.68 -2.17
N ARG A 132 -7.09 40.66 -0.88
CA ARG A 132 -7.84 41.77 -0.26
C ARG A 132 -7.06 43.08 -0.24
N GLU A 133 -5.73 43.02 -0.26
CA GLU A 133 -4.88 44.21 -0.34
C GLU A 133 -4.83 44.78 -1.76
N LYS A 134 -4.70 43.91 -2.78
CA LYS A 134 -4.79 44.31 -4.19
C LYS A 134 -6.14 44.93 -4.56
N ASP A 135 -7.25 44.30 -4.15
CA ASP A 135 -8.59 44.81 -4.44
C ASP A 135 -8.81 46.21 -3.83
N ARG A 136 -8.28 46.43 -2.62
CA ARG A 136 -8.36 47.73 -1.92
C ARG A 136 -7.56 48.84 -2.60
N ASN A 137 -6.43 48.51 -3.23
CA ASN A 137 -5.62 49.49 -3.95
C ASN A 137 -6.24 49.84 -5.32
N ASN A 138 -6.81 48.86 -6.04
CA ASN A 138 -7.54 49.12 -7.28
C ASN A 138 -8.77 50.02 -7.07
N ASP A 139 -9.52 49.83 -5.98
CA ASP A 139 -10.66 50.70 -5.67
C ASP A 139 -10.19 52.14 -5.38
N LYS A 140 -9.03 52.34 -4.76
CA LYS A 140 -8.49 53.69 -4.50
C LYS A 140 -8.07 54.42 -5.79
N GLU A 141 -7.48 53.72 -6.75
CA GLU A 141 -7.09 54.32 -8.04
C GLU A 141 -8.30 54.70 -8.91
N LYS A 142 -9.48 54.11 -8.69
CA LYS A 142 -10.68 54.39 -9.48
C LYS A 142 -11.30 55.78 -9.22
N TYR A 143 -10.94 56.43 -8.10
CA TYR A 143 -11.50 57.72 -7.68
C TYR A 143 -10.49 58.87 -7.70
N VAL A 144 -9.30 58.66 -8.29
CA VAL A 144 -8.25 59.66 -8.53
C VAL A 144 -8.16 59.93 -10.02
#